data_AF-A0A495T0U7-F1
#
_entry.id   AF-A0A495T0U7-F1
#
_cell.length_a   1.000
_cell.length_b   1.000
_cell.length_c   1.000
_cell.angle_alpha   90.00
_cell.angle_beta   90.00
_cell.angle_gamma   90.00
#
_symmetry.space_group_name_H-M   'P 1'
#
loop_
_entity.id
_entity.type
_entity.pdbx_description
1 polymer ?
#
loop_
_entity_poly.entity_id
_entity_poly.type
_entity_poly.pdbx_seq_one_letter_code
_entity_poly.pdbx_strand_id
1 'polypeptide(L)'
;MARVVWHVPVTASGTGSTTALRLFRLRDGRRCAVGFSSPEALAALLGPDQAYTELGEPALRGLTAPLGVDSLVLDPRLVAPPAAPAAPLAPAPTALLQHR
;
A
#
# COMPACT_ATOMS: atom_id res chain seq x y z
N MET A 1 8.34 29.23 3.91
CA MET A 1 8.39 27.96 3.16
C MET A 1 7.02 27.33 3.19
N ALA A 2 6.39 27.11 2.04
CA ALA A 2 5.11 26.41 1.99
C ALA A 2 5.32 24.97 2.49
N ARG A 3 4.70 24.58 3.61
CA ARG A 3 4.69 23.19 4.05
C ARG A 3 3.71 22.45 3.18
N VAL A 4 4.21 21.58 2.31
CA VAL A 4 3.36 20.61 1.61
C VAL A 4 2.92 19.58 2.64
N VAL A 5 1.61 19.45 2.80
CA VAL A 5 0.96 18.47 3.67
C VAL A 5 0.55 17.28 2.82
N TRP A 6 0.81 16.08 3.33
CA TRP A 6 0.47 14.82 2.68
C TRP A 6 -0.52 14.04 3.54
N HIS A 7 -1.48 13.38 2.90
CA HIS A 7 -2.36 12.41 3.55
C HIS A 7 -1.63 11.08 3.66
N VAL A 8 -1.34 10.65 4.87
CA VAL A 8 -0.56 9.44 5.17
C VAL A 8 -1.49 8.40 5.77
N PRO A 9 -1.52 7.16 5.25
CA PRO A 9 -2.39 6.13 5.77
C PRO A 9 -1.94 5.66 7.15
N VAL A 10 -2.91 5.48 8.04
CA VAL A 10 -2.68 5.03 9.41
C VAL A 10 -3.60 3.88 9.77
N THR A 11 -3.14 3.02 10.66
CA THR A 11 -3.98 2.02 11.30
C THR A 11 -4.27 2.49 12.71
N ALA A 12 -5.55 2.73 13.02
CA ALA A 12 -6.00 2.88 14.40
C ALA A 12 -6.04 1.49 15.03
N SER A 13 -5.32 1.28 16.14
CA SER A 13 -5.46 0.04 16.90
C SER A 13 -6.84 0.02 17.55
N GLY A 14 -7.49 -1.15 17.63
CA GLY A 14 -8.88 -1.29 18.08
C GLY A 14 -9.18 -0.79 19.51
N THR A 15 -8.15 -0.46 20.29
CA THR A 15 -8.27 0.17 21.61
C THR A 15 -8.29 1.71 21.57
N GLY A 16 -8.25 2.33 20.37
CA GLY A 16 -8.43 3.76 20.15
C GLY A 16 -7.29 4.68 20.62
N SER A 17 -6.36 4.18 21.43
CA SER A 17 -5.29 5.00 22.03
C SER A 17 -4.06 5.19 21.13
N THR A 18 -3.84 4.30 20.17
CA THR A 18 -2.61 4.29 19.37
C THR A 18 -2.91 4.33 17.89
N THR A 19 -2.32 5.31 17.21
CA THR A 19 -2.31 5.42 15.75
C THR A 19 -0.93 5.06 15.24
N ALA A 20 -0.84 4.07 14.34
CA ALA A 20 0.41 3.66 13.73
C ALA A 20 0.42 4.01 12.24
N LEU A 21 1.57 4.49 11.73
CA LEU A 21 1.75 4.71 10.29
C LEU A 21 1.72 3.38 9.55
N ARG A 22 0.96 3.32 8.45
CA ARG A 22 0.91 2.13 7.61
C ARG A 22 2.07 2.16 6.61
N LEU A 23 3.05 1.30 6.82
CA LEU A 23 4.20 1.14 5.93
C LEU A 23 3.91 0.09 4.85
N PHE A 24 4.45 0.32 3.66
CA PHE A 24 4.32 -0.56 2.50
C PHE A 24 5.65 -1.22 2.19
N ARG A 25 5.63 -2.17 1.24
CA ARG A 25 6.84 -2.83 0.75
C ARG A 25 7.00 -2.57 -0.74
N LEU A 26 8.22 -2.22 -1.13
CA LEU A 26 8.65 -2.18 -2.51
C LEU A 26 8.85 -3.61 -3.05
N ARG A 27 8.94 -3.74 -4.37
CA ARG A 27 9.13 -5.05 -5.05
C ARG A 27 10.42 -5.76 -4.61
N ASP A 28 11.43 -5.00 -4.20
CA ASP A 28 12.69 -5.54 -3.69
C ASP A 28 12.63 -5.93 -2.20
N GLY A 29 11.48 -5.72 -1.53
CA GLY A 29 11.25 -6.10 -0.14
C GLY A 29 11.56 -5.01 0.89
N ARG A 30 12.17 -3.90 0.48
CA ARG A 30 12.35 -2.71 1.33
C ARG A 30 11.02 -2.13 1.77
N ARG A 31 11.01 -1.59 2.98
CA ARG A 31 9.85 -0.86 3.51
C ARG A 31 9.84 0.56 2.96
N CYS A 32 8.67 1.08 2.63
CA CYS A 32 8.49 2.48 2.25
C CYS A 32 7.29 3.09 2.97
N ALA A 33 7.38 4.38 3.25
CA ALA A 33 6.22 5.18 3.61
C ALA A 33 5.55 5.73 2.35
N VAL A 34 4.25 5.95 2.40
CA VAL A 34 3.49 6.53 1.29
C VAL A 34 2.77 7.80 1.75
N GLY A 35 2.73 8.79 0.89
CA GLY A 35 1.97 10.03 1.10
C GLY A 35 1.15 10.35 -0.14
N PHE A 36 -0.09 10.79 0.05
CA PHE A 36 -1.00 11.17 -1.02
C PHE A 36 -1.24 12.67 -0.99
N SER A 37 -1.32 13.29 -2.17
CA SER A 37 -1.61 14.73 -2.26
C SER A 37 -3.07 15.07 -1.98
N SER A 38 -3.97 14.08 -2.03
CA SER A 38 -5.38 14.25 -1.72
C SER A 38 -5.96 13.00 -1.03
N PRO A 39 -7.04 13.15 -0.24
CA PRO A 39 -7.70 12.02 0.41
C PRO A 39 -8.41 11.13 -0.60
N GLU A 40 -8.86 11.65 -1.75
CA GLU A 40 -9.47 10.84 -2.80
C GLU A 40 -8.47 9.87 -3.43
N ALA A 41 -7.23 10.31 -3.66
CA ALA A 41 -6.16 9.45 -4.18
C ALA A 41 -5.82 8.31 -3.21
N LEU A 42 -5.84 8.61 -1.90
CA LEU A 42 -5.67 7.60 -0.84
C LEU A 42 -6.82 6.59 -0.85
N ALA A 43 -8.07 7.07 -0.88
CA ALA A 43 -9.25 6.22 -0.89
C ALA A 43 -9.33 5.36 -2.15
N ALA A 44 -8.89 5.88 -3.30
CA ALA A 44 -8.83 5.13 -4.55
C ALA A 44 -7.85 3.95 -4.48
N LEU A 45 -6.74 4.07 -3.74
CA LEU A 45 -5.75 3.00 -3.63
C LEU A 45 -6.01 2.02 -2.48
N LEU A 46 -6.42 2.52 -1.32
CA LEU A 46 -6.51 1.74 -0.07
C LEU A 46 -7.94 1.44 0.36
N GLY A 47 -8.93 2.02 -0.33
CA GLY A 47 -10.33 1.92 0.00
C GLY A 47 -10.83 3.10 0.85
N PRO A 48 -12.14 3.39 0.82
CA PRO A 48 -12.73 4.56 1.48
C PRO A 48 -12.72 4.50 3.02
N ASP A 49 -12.60 3.30 3.61
CA ASP A 49 -12.53 3.10 5.06
C ASP A 49 -11.12 3.35 5.64
N GLN A 50 -10.13 3.54 4.77
CA GLN A 50 -8.76 3.72 5.21
C GLN A 50 -8.59 5.06 5.94
N ALA A 51 -8.35 5.00 7.25
CA ALA A 51 -7.98 6.15 8.05
C ALA A 51 -6.65 6.77 7.57
N TYR A 52 -6.57 8.10 7.64
CA TYR A 52 -5.38 8.86 7.28
C TYR A 52 -5.10 9.98 8.27
N THR A 53 -3.87 10.47 8.27
CA THR A 53 -3.44 11.65 9.02
C THR A 53 -2.67 12.60 8.11
N GLU A 54 -2.65 13.88 8.47
CA GLU A 54 -1.96 14.90 7.69
C GLU A 54 -0.56 15.14 8.26
N LEU A 55 0.46 14.84 7.46
CA LEU A 55 1.86 15.02 7.85
C LEU A 55 2.64 15.73 6.77
N GLY A 56 3.55 16.61 7.18
CA GLY A 56 4.55 17.15 6.27
C GLY A 56 5.59 16.08 5.95
N GLU A 57 6.16 16.14 4.74
CA GLU A 57 7.28 15.28 4.32
C GLU A 57 8.41 15.16 5.37
N PRO A 58 8.94 16.26 5.96
CA PRO A 58 10.01 16.16 6.95
C PRO A 58 9.56 15.46 8.24
N ALA A 59 8.29 15.60 8.63
CA ALA A 59 7.77 14.91 9.81
C ALA A 59 7.66 13.40 9.53
N LEU A 60 7.16 13.03 8.35
CA LEU A 60 7.06 11.63 7.93
C LEU A 60 8.43 10.96 7.88
N ARG A 61 9.43 11.61 7.25
CA ARG A 61 10.81 11.11 7.22
C ARG A 61 11.38 10.97 8.63
N GLY A 62 11.13 11.93 9.52
CA GLY A 62 11.59 11.86 10.92
C GLY A 62 11.01 10.67 11.68
N LEU A 63 9.74 10.32 11.43
CA LEU A 63 9.07 9.17 12.06
C LEU A 63 9.54 7.83 11.47
N THR A 64 9.92 7.79 10.20
CA THR A 64 10.28 6.55 9.49
C THR A 64 11.77 6.22 9.55
N ALA A 65 12.63 7.23 9.68
CA ALA A 65 14.08 7.07 9.82
C ALA A 65 14.52 6.07 10.92
N PRO A 66 14.01 6.12 12.17
CA PRO A 66 14.42 5.16 13.21
C PRO A 66 13.97 3.72 12.92
N LEU A 67 13.02 3.53 12.01
CA LEU A 67 12.55 2.22 11.57
C LEU A 67 13.36 1.66 10.40
N GLY A 68 14.42 2.36 9.98
CA GLY A 68 15.23 2.00 8.80
C GLY A 68 14.49 2.23 7.48
N VAL A 69 13.52 3.16 7.45
CA VAL A 69 12.72 3.47 6.28
C VAL A 69 13.08 4.85 5.75
N ASP A 70 13.99 4.86 4.77
CA ASP A 70 14.45 6.03 4.03
C ASP A 70 13.59 6.35 2.79
N SER A 71 12.89 5.35 2.28
CA SER A 71 12.13 5.44 1.03
C SER A 71 10.72 5.99 1.28
N LEU A 72 10.45 7.15 0.68
CA LEU A 72 9.15 7.81 0.70
C LEU A 72 8.56 7.88 -0.72
N VAL A 73 7.36 7.33 -0.89
CA VAL A 73 6.64 7.34 -2.17
C VAL A 73 5.50 8.34 -2.08
N LEU A 74 5.59 9.40 -2.86
CA LEU A 74 4.60 10.47 -2.93
C LEU A 74 3.72 10.26 -4.16
N ASP A 75 2.41 10.37 -3.96
CA ASP A 75 1.38 10.13 -4.96
C ASP A 75 1.65 8.85 -5.78
N PRO A 76 1.64 7.66 -5.15
CA PRO A 76 1.82 6.42 -5.86
C PRO A 76 0.70 6.25 -6.89
N ARG A 77 0.98 6.63 -8.13
CA ARG A 77 0.04 6.46 -9.23
C ARG A 77 -0.22 4.96 -9.40
N LEU A 78 -1.50 4.59 -9.51
CA LEU A 78 -1.96 3.30 -10.03
C LEU A 78 -1.56 3.15 -11.51
N VAL A 79 -0.26 3.11 -11.81
CA VAL A 79 0.22 2.61 -13.10
C VAL A 79 0.33 1.10 -12.95
N ALA A 80 -0.82 0.44 -12.79
CA ALA A 80 -0.89 -0.98 -13.09
C ALA A 80 -1.05 -1.07 -14.62
N PRO A 81 -0.08 -1.66 -15.35
CA PRO A 81 -0.41 -2.22 -16.66
C PRO A 81 -1.61 -3.15 -16.44
N PRO A 82 -2.65 -3.11 -17.28
CA PRO A 82 -3.82 -3.97 -17.12
C PRO A 82 -3.35 -5.41 -16.92
N ALA A 83 -3.75 -6.02 -15.80
CA ALA A 83 -3.43 -7.42 -15.55
C ALA A 83 -4.03 -8.22 -16.70
N ALA A 84 -3.18 -8.90 -17.48
CA ALA A 84 -3.64 -9.79 -18.52
C ALA A 84 -4.58 -10.82 -17.87
N PRO A 85 -5.78 -11.06 -18.45
CA PRO A 85 -6.71 -12.02 -17.89
C PRO A 85 -6.00 -13.38 -17.76
N ALA A 86 -6.07 -13.97 -16.56
CA ALA A 86 -5.53 -15.29 -16.32
C ALA A 86 -6.24 -16.27 -17.27
N ALA A 87 -5.49 -16.89 -18.18
CA ALA A 87 -6.04 -17.95 -19.02
C ALA A 87 -6.58 -19.05 -18.10
N PRO A 88 -7.80 -19.56 -18.33
CA PRO A 88 -8.30 -20.68 -17.55
C PRO A 88 -7.34 -21.86 -17.69
N LEU A 89 -6.85 -22.36 -16.57
CA LEU A 89 -6.09 -23.61 -16.51
C LEU A 89 -7.02 -24.70 -17.05
N ALA A 90 -6.70 -25.24 -18.22
CA ALA A 90 -7.42 -26.37 -18.79
C ALA A 90 -7.38 -27.53 -17.79
N PRO A 91 -8.52 -28.19 -17.50
CA PRO A 91 -8.53 -29.35 -16.61
C PRO A 91 -7.65 -30.46 -17.22
N ALA A 92 -6.76 -31.01 -16.39
CA ALA A 92 -5.89 -32.13 -16.76
C ALA A 92 -6.75 -33.33 -17.22
N PRO A 93 -6.34 -34.06 -18.28
CA PRO A 93 -7.06 -35.25 -18.70
C PRO A 93 -6.96 -36.32 -17.62
N THR A 94 -8.10 -36.69 -17.03
CA THR A 94 -8.20 -37.85 -16.15
C THR A 94 -7.89 -39.10 -16.97
N ALA A 95 -6.70 -39.67 -16.81
CA ALA A 95 -6.38 -40.98 -17.33
C ALA A 95 -7.31 -42.00 -16.63
N LEU A 96 -8.38 -42.40 -17.32
CA LEU A 96 -9.19 -43.55 -16.95
C LEU A 96 -8.31 -44.79 -17.06
N LEU A 97 -7.81 -45.25 -15.91
CA LEU A 97 -7.14 -46.54 -15.76
C LEU A 97 -8.20 -47.62 -16.04
N GLN A 98 -8.30 -48.04 -17.30
CA GLN A 98 -9.18 -49.13 -17.72
C GLN A 98 -8.61 -50.44 -17.16
N HIS A 99 -9.09 -50.84 -15.99
CA HIS A 99 -8.97 -52.20 -15.50
C HIS A 99 -10.24 -52.97 -15.90
N ARG A 100 -10.03 -53.99 -16.73
CA ARG A 100 -10.72 -55.30 -16.85
C ARG A 100 -11.22 -55.61 -18.25
#